data_AF-A0A8S3GVG4-F1
#
_entry.id   AF-A0A8S3GVG4-F1
#
_cell.length_a   1.000
_cell.length_b   1.000
_cell.length_c   1.000
_cell.angle_alpha   90.00
_cell.angle_beta   90.00
_cell.angle_gamma   90.00
#
_symmetry.space_group_name_H-M   'P 1'
#
loop_
_entity.id
_entity.type
_entity.pdbx_description
1 polymer ?
#
loop_
_entity_poly.entity_id
_entity_poly.type
_entity_poly.pdbx_seq_one_letter_code
_entity_poly.pdbx_strand_id
1 'polypeptide(L)'
;KLRQLLPFGERFIADDPNEWLKEHVEECIGQALNSSDEPDLLHLMLHATRTTSNSTDQQNCKQSSLTLNEVKQNLYLFMVAGYETVSTALAYVTYILVTHP
;
A
#
# COMPACT_ATOMS: atom_id res chain seq x y z
N LYS A 1 -0.15 30.45 -8.30
CA LYS A 1 -1.63 30.27 -8.26
C LYS A 1 -2.11 28.81 -8.31
N LEU A 2 -1.22 27.81 -8.44
CA LEU A 2 -1.59 26.37 -8.41
C LEU A 2 -1.65 25.75 -7.00
N ARG A 3 -1.19 26.46 -5.96
CA ARG A 3 -1.11 25.98 -4.58
C ARG A 3 -2.47 25.79 -3.87
N GLN A 4 -3.55 26.36 -4.40
CA GLN A 4 -4.88 26.33 -3.75
C GLN A 4 -5.83 25.27 -4.31
N LEU A 5 -5.45 24.53 -5.35
CA LEU A 5 -6.38 23.67 -6.10
C LEU A 5 -6.30 22.18 -5.71
N LEU A 6 -5.31 21.78 -4.91
CA LEU A 6 -5.12 20.40 -4.49
C LEU A 6 -4.80 20.33 -2.98
N PRO A 7 -5.78 20.05 -2.10
CA PRO A 7 -5.53 19.82 -0.68
C PRO A 7 -4.65 18.59 -0.42
N PHE A 8 -4.52 17.69 -1.40
CA PHE A 8 -3.63 16.52 -1.38
C PHE A 8 -2.20 16.82 -1.83
N GLY A 9 -1.98 17.97 -2.49
CA GLY A 9 -0.74 18.26 -3.21
C GLY A 9 0.32 19.00 -2.40
N GLU A 10 -0.02 19.62 -1.26
CA GLU A 10 0.95 20.46 -0.55
C GLU A 10 2.14 19.68 0.01
N ARG A 11 1.92 18.46 0.52
CA ARG A 11 3.01 17.56 0.96
C ARG A 11 3.65 16.81 -0.21
N PHE A 12 2.85 16.35 -1.17
CA PHE A 12 3.33 15.62 -2.35
C PHE A 12 4.24 16.46 -3.26
N ILE A 13 4.06 17.78 -3.31
CA ILE A 13 4.84 18.69 -4.19
C ILE A 13 6.02 19.34 -3.44
N ALA A 14 5.99 19.39 -2.10
CA ALA A 14 7.03 20.04 -1.30
C ALA A 14 8.17 19.10 -0.90
N ASP A 15 7.86 17.83 -0.63
CA ASP A 15 8.81 16.81 -0.19
C ASP A 15 9.15 15.83 -1.34
N ASP A 16 10.26 15.10 -1.21
CA ASP A 16 10.63 14.07 -2.17
C ASP A 16 9.48 13.03 -2.27
N PRO A 17 8.96 12.69 -3.47
CA PRO A 17 7.81 11.81 -3.61
C PRO A 17 7.97 10.43 -2.95
N ASN A 18 9.22 9.96 -2.88
CA ASN A 18 9.58 8.72 -2.20
C ASN A 18 9.52 8.84 -0.68
N GLU A 19 9.87 10.00 -0.12
CA GLU A 19 9.81 10.27 1.31
C GLU A 19 8.34 10.39 1.74
N TRP A 20 7.57 11.20 1.00
CA TRP A 20 6.13 11.33 1.19
C TRP A 20 5.41 9.97 1.18
N LEU A 21 5.68 9.12 0.20
CA LEU A 21 5.01 7.82 0.08
C LEU A 21 5.37 6.89 1.24
N LYS A 22 6.62 6.92 1.71
CA LYS A 22 7.06 6.13 2.87
C LYS A 22 6.35 6.59 4.13
N GLU A 23 6.31 7.89 4.39
CA GLU A 23 5.60 8.45 5.54
C GLU A 23 4.11 8.08 5.51
N HIS A 24 3.49 8.17 4.33
CA HIS A 24 2.08 7.84 4.18
C HIS A 24 1.78 6.34 4.40
N VAL A 25 2.65 5.45 3.90
CA VAL A 25 2.57 4.01 4.18
C VAL A 25 2.66 3.72 5.68
N GLU A 26 3.55 4.41 6.38
CA GLU A 26 3.68 4.26 7.84
C GLU A 26 2.45 4.77 8.58
N GLU A 27 1.88 5.90 8.16
CA GLU A 27 0.64 6.43 8.71
C GLU A 27 -0.54 5.45 8.51
N CYS A 28 -0.71 4.90 7.31
CA CYS A 28 -1.76 3.93 7.01
C CYS A 28 -1.64 2.65 7.85
N ILE A 29 -0.43 2.14 8.05
CA ILE A 29 -0.20 0.98 8.93
C ILE A 29 -0.54 1.32 10.39
N GLY A 30 -0.19 2.53 10.84
CA GLY A 30 -0.56 3.02 12.17
C GLY A 30 -2.08 3.11 12.35
N GLN A 31 -2.81 3.56 11.33
CA GLN A 31 -4.28 3.60 11.36
C GLN A 31 -4.87 2.19 11.36
N ALA A 32 -4.36 1.27 10.53
CA ALA A 32 -4.85 -0.11 10.45
C ALA A 32 -4.60 -0.93 11.73
N LEU A 33 -3.57 -0.61 12.49
CA LEU A 33 -3.34 -1.19 13.82
C LEU A 33 -4.37 -0.73 14.87
N ASN A 34 -4.89 0.49 14.74
CA ASN A 34 -5.82 1.10 15.68
C ASN A 34 -7.29 0.84 15.30
N SER A 35 -7.56 0.56 14.03
CA SER A 35 -8.89 0.30 13.49
C SER A 35 -9.14 -1.20 13.37
N SER A 36 -10.18 -1.71 14.03
CA SER A 36 -10.64 -3.11 13.90
C SER A 36 -11.70 -3.30 12.80
N ASP A 37 -11.68 -2.44 11.79
CA ASP A 37 -12.69 -2.45 10.73
C ASP A 37 -12.46 -3.60 9.74
N GLU A 38 -13.40 -3.73 8.80
CA GLU A 38 -13.52 -4.78 7.77
C GLU A 38 -12.18 -5.34 7.25
N PRO A 39 -12.05 -6.68 7.05
CA PRO A 39 -10.76 -7.30 6.76
C PRO A 39 -10.25 -6.96 5.34
N ASP A 40 -9.48 -5.89 5.25
CA ASP A 40 -8.73 -5.51 4.05
C ASP A 40 -7.43 -6.29 3.89
N LEU A 41 -6.78 -6.16 2.72
CA LEU A 41 -5.48 -6.76 2.43
C LEU A 41 -4.44 -6.44 3.53
N LEU A 42 -4.42 -5.19 4.01
CA LEU A 42 -3.48 -4.75 5.04
C LEU A 42 -3.76 -5.44 6.39
N HIS A 43 -5.03 -5.57 6.78
CA HIS A 43 -5.42 -6.33 7.96
C HIS A 43 -5.09 -7.82 7.85
N LEU A 44 -5.24 -8.40 6.67
CA LEU A 44 -4.83 -9.78 6.37
C LEU A 44 -3.32 -9.98 6.57
N MET A 45 -2.50 -9.06 6.06
CA MET A 45 -1.05 -9.10 6.23
C MET A 45 -0.63 -8.88 7.68
N LEU A 46 -1.32 -7.99 8.40
CA LEU A 46 -1.07 -7.74 9.81
C LEU A 46 -1.49 -8.92 10.69
N HIS A 47 -2.59 -9.59 10.35
CA HIS A 47 -3.02 -10.82 11.02
C HIS A 47 -2.01 -11.95 10.80
N ALA A 48 -1.55 -12.14 9.56
CA ALA A 48 -0.49 -13.11 9.25
C ALA A 48 0.81 -12.84 10.03
N THR A 49 1.13 -11.57 10.26
CA THR A 49 2.24 -11.16 11.15
C THR A 49 1.96 -11.61 12.60
N ARG A 50 0.75 -11.38 13.13
CA ARG A 50 0.38 -11.64 14.54
C ARG A 50 0.18 -13.12 14.90
N THR A 51 -0.28 -13.96 13.96
CA THR A 51 -0.47 -15.41 14.16
C THR A 51 0.83 -16.11 14.57
N THR A 52 1.97 -15.53 14.18
CA THR A 52 3.30 -16.11 14.42
C THR A 52 3.81 -15.83 15.82
N SER A 53 3.46 -14.69 16.42
CA SER A 53 3.89 -14.29 17.78
C SER A 53 3.21 -15.07 18.92
N ASN A 54 2.02 -15.65 18.68
CA ASN A 54 1.24 -16.34 19.71
C ASN A 54 1.43 -17.87 19.73
N SER A 55 2.16 -18.44 18.76
CA SER A 55 2.33 -19.88 18.61
C SER A 55 3.61 -20.36 19.30
N THR A 56 3.58 -20.47 20.64
CA THR A 56 4.59 -21.18 21.43
C THR A 56 4.38 -22.70 21.48
N ASP A 57 3.33 -23.24 20.85
CA ASP A 57 3.05 -24.66 20.86
C ASP A 57 3.45 -25.37 19.55
N GLN A 58 4.14 -26.48 19.79
CA GLN A 58 4.77 -27.40 18.84
C GLN A 58 3.82 -27.82 17.69
N GLN A 59 4.17 -27.47 16.45
CA GLN A 59 4.19 -28.43 15.35
C GLN A 59 4.92 -27.91 14.10
N ASN A 60 5.64 -28.84 13.50
CA ASN A 60 6.60 -28.73 12.42
C ASN A 60 5.96 -28.25 11.10
N CYS A 61 5.79 -26.94 10.92
CA CYS A 61 5.62 -26.30 9.61
C CYS A 61 6.32 -24.95 9.66
N LYS A 62 7.40 -24.81 8.91
CA LYS A 62 8.22 -23.60 8.78
C LYS A 62 7.41 -22.54 8.00
N GLN A 63 6.37 -21.98 8.61
CA GLN A 63 5.63 -20.87 8.03
C GLN A 63 6.54 -19.64 8.11
N SER A 64 7.04 -19.21 6.97
CA SER A 64 7.82 -17.98 6.85
C SER A 64 6.93 -16.82 7.29
N SER A 65 7.17 -16.33 8.51
CA SER A 65 6.39 -15.28 9.15
C SER A 65 6.67 -13.95 8.47
N LEU A 66 5.63 -13.22 8.09
CA LEU A 66 5.76 -11.92 7.47
C LEU A 66 6.06 -10.87 8.56
N THR A 67 7.12 -10.09 8.41
CA THR A 67 7.56 -9.07 9.38
C THR A 67 6.89 -7.73 9.09
N LEU A 68 6.66 -6.86 10.08
CA LEU A 68 6.11 -5.51 9.85
C LEU A 68 6.91 -4.70 8.80
N ASN A 69 8.23 -4.88 8.74
CA ASN A 69 9.06 -4.26 7.70
C ASN A 69 8.75 -4.81 6.30
N GLU A 70 8.45 -6.10 6.18
CA GLU A 70 8.02 -6.71 4.92
C GLU A 70 6.62 -6.24 4.53
N VAL A 71 5.70 -6.02 5.49
CA VAL A 71 4.40 -5.39 5.22
C VAL A 71 4.59 -4.01 4.58
N LYS A 72 5.45 -3.17 5.17
CA LYS A 72 5.78 -1.83 4.66
C LYS A 72 6.32 -1.89 3.23
N GLN A 73 7.30 -2.78 2.99
CA GLN A 73 7.92 -2.94 1.67
C GLN A 73 6.93 -3.45 0.62
N ASN A 74 6.08 -4.41 0.97
CA ASN A 74 5.04 -4.93 0.09
C ASN A 74 4.01 -3.86 -0.25
N LEU A 75 3.58 -3.04 0.71
CA LEU A 75 2.64 -1.95 0.45
C LEU A 75 3.24 -0.91 -0.50
N TYR A 76 4.49 -0.51 -0.26
CA TYR A 76 5.21 0.38 -1.19
C TYR A 76 5.30 -0.22 -2.59
N LEU A 77 5.65 -1.51 -2.70
CA LEU A 77 5.77 -2.21 -3.97
C LEU A 77 4.43 -2.28 -4.73
N PHE A 78 3.32 -2.57 -4.04
CA PHE A 78 2.00 -2.62 -4.65
C PHE A 78 1.55 -1.26 -5.20
N MET A 79 1.87 -0.17 -4.49
CA MET A 79 1.55 1.18 -4.96
C MET A 79 2.33 1.52 -6.24
N VAL A 80 3.65 1.29 -6.26
CA VAL A 80 4.50 1.63 -7.42
C VAL A 80 4.17 0.73 -8.62
N ALA A 81 4.15 -0.59 -8.41
CA ALA A 81 3.90 -1.55 -9.49
C ALA A 81 2.47 -1.45 -10.04
N GLY A 82 1.49 -1.19 -9.16
CA GLY A 82 0.10 -0.98 -9.55
C GLY A 82 -0.10 0.32 -10.31
N TYR A 83 0.56 1.41 -9.89
CA TYR A 83 0.41 2.71 -10.53
C TYR A 83 0.90 2.71 -11.98
N GLU A 84 2.13 2.25 -12.25
CA GLU A 84 2.67 2.31 -13.62
C GLU A 84 1.90 1.42 -14.59
N THR A 85 1.61 0.18 -14.21
CA THR A 85 0.97 -0.79 -15.10
C THR A 85 -0.48 -0.45 -15.37
N VAL A 86 -1.25 -0.09 -14.34
CA VAL A 86 -2.67 0.23 -14.49
C VAL A 86 -2.87 1.57 -15.18
N SER A 87 -2.05 2.59 -14.89
CA SER A 87 -2.14 3.89 -15.59
C SER A 87 -1.85 3.75 -17.09
N THR A 88 -0.81 2.99 -17.44
CA THR A 88 -0.46 2.71 -18.85
C THR A 88 -1.55 1.90 -19.54
N ALA A 89 -2.05 0.85 -18.89
CA ALA A 89 -3.14 0.04 -19.44
C ALA A 89 -4.41 0.88 -19.66
N LEU A 90 -4.80 1.71 -18.69
CA LEU A 90 -5.95 2.59 -18.80
C LEU A 90 -5.77 3.61 -19.94
N ALA A 91 -4.58 4.20 -20.08
CA ALA A 91 -4.28 5.13 -21.16
C ALA A 91 -4.43 4.47 -22.55
N TYR A 92 -3.94 3.24 -22.71
CA TYR A 92 -4.14 2.48 -23.94
C TYR A 92 -5.61 2.13 -24.19
N VAL A 93 -6.34 1.71 -23.15
CA VAL A 93 -7.78 1.42 -23.27
C VAL A 93 -8.53 2.68 -23.72
N THR A 94 -8.29 3.82 -23.09
CA THR A 94 -8.89 5.10 -23.48
C THR A 94 -8.51 5.49 -24.91
N TYR A 95 -7.25 5.31 -25.30
CA TYR A 95 -6.80 5.58 -26.66
C TYR A 95 -7.56 4.73 -27.69
N ILE A 96 -7.74 3.43 -27.43
CA ILE A 96 -8.48 2.54 -28.31
C ILE A 96 -9.96 2.96 -28.38
N LEU A 97 -10.59 3.27 -27.24
CA LEU A 97 -11.98 3.72 -27.18
C LEU A 97 -12.24 5.01 -27.98
N VAL A 98 -11.28 5.93 -28.01
CA VAL A 98 -11.42 7.18 -28.77
C VAL A 98 -11.15 6.97 -30.27
N THR A 99 -10.25 6.07 -30.63
CA THR A 99 -9.84 5.83 -32.03
C THR A 99 -10.73 4.82 -32.77
N HIS A 100 -11.44 3.97 -32.04
CA HIS A 100 -12.34 2.93 -32.57
C HIS A 100 -13.72 3.06 -31.91
N PRO A 101 -14.53 4.05 -32.32
CA PRO A 101 -15.86 4.29 -31.76
C PRO A 101 -16.86 3.18 -32.09
#